data_AF-A0A442K886-F1
#
_entry.id   AF-A0A442K886-F1
#
_cell.length_a   1.000
_cell.length_b   1.000
_cell.length_c   1.000
_cell.angle_alpha   90.00
_cell.angle_beta   90.00
_cell.angle_gamma   90.00
#
_symmetry.space_group_name_H-M   'P 1'
#
loop_
_entity.id
_entity.type
_entity.pdbx_description
1 polymer ?
#
loop_
_entity_poly.entity_id
_entity_poly.type
_entity_poly.pdbx_seq_one_letter_code
_entity_poly.pdbx_strand_id
1 'polypeptide(L)'
;MIHRAFAERLEDAAAHISEVSRADLQVMLMNAALRLRNTSGLALEAEVDEAIDLLAAQLKLSRPEVLQTIVRDWLVIAGRLGADTFDEESETEGMA
;
A
#
# COMPACT_ATOMS: atom_id res chain seq x y z
N MET A 1 2.30 7.79 7.38
CA MET A 1 2.98 8.40 8.55
C MET A 1 2.86 7.58 9.85
N ILE A 2 1.83 6.73 10.06
CA ILE A 2 1.59 6.01 11.34
C ILE A 2 2.35 4.66 11.48
N HIS A 3 2.74 4.01 10.38
CA HIS A 3 3.45 2.72 10.42
C HIS A 3 4.92 2.85 10.86
N ARG A 4 5.63 3.85 10.33
CA ARG A 4 7.04 4.10 10.62
C ARG A 4 7.30 4.38 12.10
N ALA A 5 6.46 5.24 12.71
CA ALA A 5 6.55 5.56 14.13
C ALA A 5 6.34 4.35 15.06
N PHE A 6 5.62 3.31 14.61
CA PHE A 6 5.42 2.10 15.41
C PHE A 6 6.58 1.10 15.24
N ALA A 7 7.14 1.00 14.03
CA ALA A 7 8.34 0.20 13.77
C ALA A 7 9.54 0.73 14.56
N GLU A 8 9.80 2.04 14.52
CA GLU A 8 10.87 2.70 15.29
C GLU A 8 10.70 2.44 16.80
N ARG A 9 9.46 2.41 17.31
CA ARG A 9 9.18 2.10 18.71
C ARG A 9 9.39 0.63 19.08
N LEU A 10 9.21 -0.30 18.14
CA LEU A 10 9.53 -1.72 18.34
C LEU A 10 11.04 -1.93 18.33
N GLU A 11 11.77 -1.25 17.45
CA GLU A 11 13.23 -1.30 17.35
C GLU A 11 13.89 -0.75 18.63
N ASP A 12 13.42 0.39 19.13
CA ASP A 12 13.89 0.98 20.37
C ASP A 12 13.62 0.09 21.60
N ALA A 13 12.42 -0.50 21.69
CA ALA A 13 12.09 -1.45 22.73
C ALA A 13 12.92 -2.74 22.65
N ALA A 14 13.30 -3.18 21.45
CA ALA A 14 14.19 -4.32 21.25
C ALA A 14 15.63 -4.00 21.66
N ALA A 15 16.12 -2.80 21.37
CA ALA A 15 17.45 -2.33 21.78
C ALA A 15 17.58 -2.21 23.31
N HIS A 16 16.49 -1.86 24.00
CA HIS A 16 16.44 -1.67 25.45
C HIS A 16 15.58 -2.73 26.16
N ILE A 17 15.58 -3.97 25.67
CA ILE A 17 14.63 -5.02 26.10
C ILE A 17 14.67 -5.34 27.61
N SER A 18 15.82 -5.15 28.26
CA SER A 18 15.99 -5.33 29.71
C SER A 18 15.31 -4.24 30.54
N GLU A 19 15.03 -3.08 29.93
CA GLU A 19 14.40 -1.91 30.57
C GLU A 19 12.87 -1.89 30.35
N VAL A 20 12.37 -2.71 29.42
CA VAL A 20 10.93 -2.82 29.11
C VAL A 20 10.27 -3.85 30.01
N SER A 21 9.15 -3.48 30.64
CA SER A 21 8.41 -4.44 31.45
C SER A 21 7.82 -5.56 30.59
N ARG A 22 7.71 -6.78 31.16
CA ARG A 22 7.09 -7.92 30.47
C ARG A 22 5.65 -7.61 30.00
N ALA A 23 4.91 -6.83 30.79
CA ALA A 23 3.53 -6.45 30.44
C ALA A 23 3.50 -5.51 29.24
N ASP A 24 4.39 -4.51 29.19
CA ASP A 24 4.48 -3.56 28.08
C ASP A 24 4.93 -4.26 26.80
N LEU A 25 5.88 -5.19 26.91
CA LEU A 25 6.31 -6.02 25.78
C LEU A 25 5.16 -6.87 25.23
N GLN A 26 4.36 -7.48 26.10
CA GLN A 26 3.19 -8.27 25.68
C GLN A 26 2.18 -7.43 24.91
N VAL A 27 1.88 -6.22 25.39
CA VAL A 27 0.97 -5.28 24.71
C VAL A 27 1.57 -4.82 23.37
N MET A 28 2.87 -4.54 23.30
CA MET A 28 3.55 -4.16 22.07
C MET A 28 3.48 -5.26 21.01
N LEU A 29 3.78 -6.50 21.40
CA LEU A 29 3.74 -7.66 20.50
C LEU A 29 2.32 -7.95 20.01
N MET A 30 1.30 -7.82 20.86
CA MET A 30 -0.11 -7.97 20.45
C MET A 30 -0.50 -6.94 19.40
N ASN A 31 -0.10 -5.68 19.61
CA ASN A 31 -0.35 -4.59 18.67
C ASN A 31 0.43 -4.77 17.36
N ALA A 32 1.65 -5.31 17.42
CA ALA A 32 2.43 -5.65 16.25
C ALA A 32 1.76 -6.76 15.44
N ALA A 33 1.36 -7.86 16.09
CA ALA A 33 0.66 -8.97 15.46
C ALA A 33 -0.67 -8.53 14.82
N LEU A 34 -1.42 -7.63 15.46
CA LEU A 34 -2.62 -7.02 14.89
C LEU A 34 -2.31 -6.22 13.63
N ARG A 35 -1.30 -5.36 13.68
CA ARG A 35 -0.89 -4.53 12.53
C ARG A 35 -0.37 -5.38 11.37
N LEU A 36 0.42 -6.42 11.65
CA LEU A 36 0.93 -7.39 10.67
C LEU A 36 -0.17 -8.29 10.09
N ARG A 37 -1.15 -8.71 10.89
CA ARG A 37 -2.32 -9.43 10.36
C ARG A 37 -3.21 -8.54 9.50
N ASN A 38 -3.19 -7.23 9.79
CA ASN A 38 -3.93 -6.22 9.06
C ASN A 38 -3.09 -5.51 7.99
N THR A 39 -1.85 -5.95 7.71
CA THR A 39 -1.16 -5.54 6.48
C THR A 39 -1.81 -6.28 5.33
N SER A 40 -2.85 -5.68 4.75
CA SER A 40 -3.45 -6.06 3.47
C SER A 40 -2.51 -5.78 2.29
N GLY A 41 -1.20 -5.90 2.49
CA GLY A 41 -0.19 -5.67 1.47
C GLY A 41 0.01 -6.92 0.63
N LEU A 42 -0.14 -6.77 -0.69
CA LEU A 42 0.33 -7.75 -1.65
C LEU A 42 1.86 -7.85 -1.51
N ALA A 43 2.37 -9.02 -1.12
CA ALA A 43 3.81 -9.28 -1.16
C ALA A 43 4.22 -9.45 -2.63
N LEU A 44 5.15 -8.60 -3.08
CA LEU A 44 5.70 -8.65 -4.42
C LEU A 44 7.09 -9.28 -4.38
N GLU A 45 7.51 -9.89 -5.49
CA GLU A 45 8.90 -10.29 -5.69
C GLU A 45 9.81 -9.06 -5.56
N ALA A 46 11.02 -9.22 -5.02
CA ALA A 46 11.89 -8.09 -4.66
C ALA A 46 12.21 -7.21 -5.87
N GLU A 47 12.42 -7.83 -7.03
CA GLU A 47 12.69 -7.15 -8.29
C GLU A 47 11.48 -6.32 -8.77
N VAL A 48 10.27 -6.82 -8.53
CA VAL A 48 9.01 -6.13 -8.85
C VAL A 48 8.78 -4.97 -7.88
N ASP A 49 9.11 -5.17 -6.61
CA ASP A 49 8.98 -4.15 -5.56
C ASP A 49 9.87 -2.94 -5.86
N GLU A 50 11.14 -3.18 -6.18
CA GLU A 50 12.09 -2.13 -6.56
C GLU A 50 11.69 -1.40 -7.85
N ALA A 51 11.23 -2.14 -8.87
CA ALA A 51 10.78 -1.56 -10.13
C ALA A 51 9.58 -0.61 -9.93
N ILE A 52 8.66 -0.96 -9.04
CA ILE A 52 7.50 -0.12 -8.71
C ILE A 52 7.92 1.16 -8.00
N ASP A 53 8.87 1.08 -7.06
CA ASP A 53 9.37 2.25 -6.34
C ASP A 53 10.12 3.21 -7.28
N LEU A 54 10.93 2.67 -8.21
CA LEU A 54 11.58 3.46 -9.26
C LEU A 54 10.55 4.13 -10.18
N LEU A 55 9.50 3.40 -10.58
CA LEU A 55 8.44 3.93 -11.42
C LEU A 55 7.64 5.03 -10.71
N ALA A 56 7.33 4.85 -9.42
CA ALA A 56 6.68 5.87 -8.61
C ALA A 56 7.50 7.16 -8.52
N ALA A 57 8.82 7.03 -8.32
CA ALA A 57 9.72 8.18 -8.34
C ALA A 57 9.75 8.88 -9.71
N GLN A 58 9.80 8.12 -10.81
CA GLN A 58 9.81 8.65 -12.17
C GLN A 58 8.51 9.40 -12.51
N LEU A 59 7.36 8.82 -12.15
CA LEU A 59 6.03 9.38 -12.43
C LEU A 59 5.63 10.47 -11.43
N LYS A 60 6.39 10.66 -10.34
CA LYS A 60 6.05 11.54 -9.21
C LYS A 60 4.68 11.21 -8.61
N LEU A 61 4.34 9.93 -8.58
CA LEU A 61 3.12 9.39 -7.98
C LEU A 61 3.48 8.64 -6.69
N SER A 62 2.51 8.48 -5.81
CA SER A 62 2.66 7.57 -4.68
C SER A 62 2.64 6.12 -5.14
N ARG A 63 3.31 5.24 -4.39
CA ARG A 63 3.33 3.80 -4.65
C ARG A 63 1.93 3.19 -4.79
N PRO A 64 0.93 3.52 -3.94
CA PRO A 64 -0.44 3.04 -4.14
C PRO A 64 -1.08 3.50 -5.45
N GLU A 65 -0.84 4.74 -5.89
CA GLU A 65 -1.36 5.26 -7.16
C GLU A 65 -0.79 4.49 -8.36
N VAL A 66 0.52 4.25 -8.37
CA VAL A 66 1.17 3.45 -9.43
C VAL A 66 0.61 2.03 -9.47
N LEU A 67 0.49 1.37 -8.33
CA LEU A 67 -0.09 0.03 -8.24
C LEU A 67 -1.53 0.00 -8.74
N GLN A 68 -2.33 1.00 -8.38
CA GLN A 68 -3.72 1.08 -8.82
C GLN A 68 -3.83 1.29 -10.34
N THR A 69 -2.95 2.10 -10.92
CA THR A 69 -2.87 2.31 -12.37
C THR A 69 -2.45 1.02 -13.08
N ILE A 70 -1.36 0.38 -12.66
CA ILE A 70 -0.88 -0.88 -13.27
C ILE A 70 -1.98 -1.96 -13.24
N VAL A 71 -2.62 -2.17 -12.10
CA VAL A 71 -3.67 -3.19 -11.95
C VAL A 71 -4.87 -2.85 -12.83
N ARG A 72 -5.28 -1.57 -12.89
CA ARG A 72 -6.38 -1.13 -13.75
C ARG A 72 -6.07 -1.37 -15.22
N ASP A 73 -4.92 -0.91 -15.69
CA ASP A 73 -4.52 -1.02 -17.10
C ASP A 73 -4.39 -2.49 -17.51
N TRP A 74 -3.81 -3.32 -16.66
CA TRP A 74 -3.73 -4.76 -16.88
C TRP A 74 -5.12 -5.40 -16.99
N LEU A 75 -6.07 -5.03 -16.11
CA LEU A 75 -7.44 -5.55 -16.16
C LEU A 75 -8.19 -5.09 -17.43
N VAL A 76 -7.94 -3.88 -17.93
CA VAL A 76 -8.48 -3.41 -19.22
C VAL A 76 -7.92 -4.24 -20.37
N ILE A 77 -6.60 -4.41 -20.43
CA ILE A 77 -5.93 -5.22 -21.46
C ILE A 77 -6.41 -6.69 -21.41
N ALA A 78 -6.64 -7.22 -20.21
CA ALA A 78 -7.17 -8.57 -19.99
C ALA A 78 -8.67 -8.70 -20.33
N GLY A 79 -9.35 -7.62 -20.74
CA GLY A 79 -10.78 -7.58 -21.03
C GLY A 79 -11.65 -7.86 -19.81
N ARG A 80 -11.15 -7.56 -18.60
CA ARG A 80 -11.84 -7.71 -17.31
C ARG A 80 -12.46 -6.42 -16.81
N LEU A 81 -12.03 -5.28 -17.35
CA LEU A 81 -12.69 -3.97 -17.22
C LEU A 81 -13.03 -3.45 -18.61
N GLY A 82 -14.21 -2.83 -18.76
CA GLY A 82 -14.60 -2.15 -20.00
C GLY A 82 -13.82 -0.85 -20.19
N ALA A 83 -13.49 -0.50 -21.43
CA ALA A 83 -12.80 0.75 -21.76
C ALA A 83 -13.71 1.99 -21.60
N ASP A 84 -15.04 1.80 -21.74
CA ASP A 84 -16.02 2.89 -21.85
C ASP A 84 -16.44 3.52 -20.51
N THR A 85 -15.99 3.01 -19.36
CA THR A 85 -16.36 3.56 -18.05
C THR A 85 -15.58 4.82 -17.66
N PHE A 86 -14.81 5.41 -18.58
CA PHE A 86 -13.86 6.48 -18.26
C PHE A 86 -13.96 7.72 -19.18
N ASP A 87 -14.90 7.76 -20.11
CA ASP A 87 -15.22 8.99 -20.86
C ASP A 87 -16.38 9.74 -20.17
N GLU A 88 -16.14 10.19 -18.94
CA GLU A 88 -17.03 11.16 -18.28
C GLU A 88 -16.75 12.58 -18.80
N GLU A 89 -17.02 12.79 -20.09
CA GLU A 89 -17.51 14.06 -20.67
C GLU A 89 -18.49 13.73 -21.80
N SER A 90 -19.50 12.92 -21.50
CA SER A 90 -20.66 12.79 -22.39
C SER A 90 -21.48 14.08 -22.31
N GLU A 91 -21.14 15.07 -23.12
CA GLU A 91 -22.06 16.14 -23.54
C GLU A 91 -23.33 15.47 -24.09
N THR A 92 -24.38 15.41 -23.28
CA THR A 92 -25.71 15.05 -23.76
C THR A 92 -26.31 16.25 -24.49
N GLU A 93 -25.96 16.46 -25.76
CA GLU A 93 -26.80 17.23 -26.67
C GLU A 93 -27.96 16.34 -27.14
N GLY A 94 -29.07 16.43 -26.41
CA GLY A 94 -30.34 15.91 -26.87
C GLY A 94 -30.87 16.75 -28.03
N MET A 95 -30.87 16.19 -29.23
CA MET A 95 -31.78 16.62 -30.30
C MET A 95 -32.90 15.59 -30.44
N ALA A 96 -34.10 15.99 -30.03
CA ALA A 96 -35.38 15.40 -30.40
C ALA A 96 -36.42 16.52 -30.54
#